data_AF-A3W971-F1
#
_entry.id   AF-A3W971-F1
#
_cell.length_a   1.000
_cell.length_b   1.000
_cell.length_c   1.000
_cell.angle_alpha   90.00
_cell.angle_beta   90.00
_cell.angle_gamma   90.00
#
_symmetry.space_group_name_H-M   'P 1'
#
loop_
_entity.id
_entity.type
_entity.pdbx_description
1 polymer ?
#
loop_
_entity_poly.entity_id
_entity_poly.type
_entity_poly.pdbx_seq_one_letter_code
_entity_poly.pdbx_strand_id
1 'polypeptide(L)'
;MRVYFFNPNNDSGQDWGHGIVVSTQGSGERFGEGSLPFEDFAARLYLFHDDGLTPLPTVPVPDNQIVSIATKGRKSWAAGRGDL
;
A
#
# COMPACT_ATOMS: atom_id res chain seq x y z
N MET A 1 9.29 -14.92 -1.35
CA MET A 1 7.95 -14.37 -1.64
C MET A 1 8.11 -13.25 -2.67
N ARG A 2 7.22 -13.18 -3.67
CA ARG A 2 7.24 -12.13 -4.69
C ARG A 2 5.90 -11.40 -4.72
N VAL A 3 5.93 -10.14 -5.11
CA VAL A 3 4.72 -9.33 -5.32
C VAL A 3 4.57 -9.12 -6.82
N TYR A 4 3.36 -9.37 -7.31
CA TYR A 4 2.97 -9.15 -8.69
C TYR A 4 2.02 -7.97 -8.72
N PHE A 5 2.23 -7.05 -9.65
CA PHE A 5 1.47 -5.81 -9.75
C PHE A 5 1.25 -5.43 -11.22
N PHE A 6 0.23 -4.61 -11.46
CA PHE A 6 -0.08 -4.14 -12.79
C PHE A 6 1.03 -3.21 -13.31
N ASN A 7 1.59 -3.54 -14.48
CA ASN A 7 2.58 -2.74 -15.19
C ASN A 7 2.04 -2.40 -16.59
N PRO A 8 1.28 -1.30 -16.74
CA PRO A 8 0.54 -0.99 -17.98
C PRO A 8 1.46 -0.80 -19.19
N ASN A 9 2.70 -0.36 -18.95
CA ASN A 9 3.65 -0.09 -20.03
C ASN A 9 4.34 -1.36 -20.51
N ASN A 10 4.20 -2.48 -19.78
CA ASN A 10 4.86 -3.76 -20.03
C ASN A 10 6.38 -3.64 -20.28
N ASP A 11 6.97 -2.56 -19.77
CA ASP A 11 8.35 -2.20 -19.99
C ASP A 11 9.19 -2.74 -18.82
N SER A 12 10.17 -3.58 -19.15
CA SER A 12 11.15 -4.12 -18.21
C SER A 12 12.26 -3.12 -17.91
N GLY A 13 12.31 -1.99 -18.63
CA GLY A 13 13.29 -0.92 -18.44
C GLY A 13 13.13 -0.10 -17.16
N GLN A 14 12.23 -0.50 -16.25
CA GLN A 14 12.07 0.18 -14.97
C GLN A 14 13.15 -0.25 -13.98
N ASP A 15 14.35 0.29 -14.16
CA ASP A 15 15.35 0.35 -13.10
C ASP A 15 14.84 1.32 -12.02
N TRP A 16 14.52 0.79 -10.85
CA TRP A 16 14.03 1.53 -9.68
C TRP A 16 15.18 1.98 -8.76
N GLY A 17 16.41 1.96 -9.26
CA GLY A 17 17.62 2.32 -8.55
C GLY A 17 18.10 1.23 -7.57
N HIS A 18 19.38 1.32 -7.22
CA HIS A 18 20.06 0.35 -6.34
C HIS A 18 20.06 -1.10 -6.88
N GLY A 19 20.08 -1.26 -8.21
CA GLY A 19 20.14 -2.57 -8.87
C GLY A 19 18.81 -3.32 -8.90
N ILE A 20 17.70 -2.65 -8.57
CA ILE A 20 16.37 -3.25 -8.60
C ILE A 20 15.75 -3.02 -9.97
N VAL A 21 15.56 -4.11 -10.70
CA VAL A 21 14.95 -4.10 -12.03
C VAL A 21 13.64 -4.90 -11.97
N VAL A 22 12.55 -4.27 -12.37
CA VAL A 22 11.24 -4.93 -12.41
C VAL A 22 11.27 -6.07 -13.44
N SER A 23 10.88 -7.27 -13.01
CA SER A 23 10.69 -8.40 -13.92
C SER A 23 9.32 -8.31 -14.59
N THR A 24 9.25 -8.49 -15.91
CA THR A 24 7.96 -8.59 -16.65
C THR A 24 7.71 -10.01 -17.17
N GLN A 25 8.66 -10.92 -16.98
CA GLN A 25 8.59 -12.32 -17.34
C GLN A 25 9.66 -13.13 -16.58
N GLY A 26 9.55 -14.46 -16.61
CA GLY A 26 10.55 -15.37 -16.05
C GLY A 26 10.40 -15.67 -14.56
N SER A 27 9.50 -14.97 -13.85
CA SER A 27 9.14 -15.26 -12.45
C SER A 27 7.65 -15.58 -12.28
N GLY A 28 6.91 -15.84 -13.37
CA GLY A 28 5.49 -16.22 -13.35
C GLY A 28 4.51 -15.09 -13.62
N GLU A 29 5.00 -13.94 -14.09
CA GLU A 29 4.20 -12.80 -14.52
C GLU A 29 3.26 -13.17 -15.67
N ARG A 30 2.03 -12.63 -15.64
CA ARG A 30 1.09 -12.63 -16.76
C ARG A 30 1.33 -11.41 -17.65
N PHE A 31 0.70 -11.41 -18.83
CA PHE A 31 0.79 -10.26 -19.73
C PHE A 31 0.30 -8.98 -19.04
N GLY A 32 1.15 -7.96 -18.99
CA GLY A 32 0.89 -6.70 -18.29
C GLY A 32 1.20 -6.70 -16.80
N GLU A 33 1.82 -7.75 -16.26
CA GLU A 33 2.30 -7.79 -14.88
C GLU A 33 3.81 -7.47 -14.79
N GLY A 34 4.16 -6.72 -13.76
CA GLY A 34 5.53 -6.63 -13.24
C GLY A 34 5.64 -7.40 -11.92
N SER A 35 6.83 -7.85 -11.56
CA SER A 35 7.07 -8.44 -10.26
C SER A 35 8.43 -8.10 -9.66
N LEU A 36 8.49 -8.11 -8.32
CA LEU A 36 9.70 -7.94 -7.52
C LEU A 36 9.72 -8.91 -6.32
N PRO A 37 10.91 -9.25 -5.77
CA PRO A 37 11.00 -9.78 -4.42
C PRO A 37 10.27 -8.88 -3.42
N PHE A 38 9.69 -9.50 -2.38
CA PHE A 38 8.85 -8.77 -1.42
C PHE A 38 9.54 -7.56 -0.78
N GLU A 39 10.81 -7.69 -0.37
CA GLU A 39 11.56 -6.61 0.27
C GLU A 39 11.83 -5.42 -0.67
N ASP A 40 12.15 -5.71 -1.93
CA ASP A 40 12.37 -4.71 -2.96
C ASP A 40 11.09 -3.93 -3.25
N PHE A 41 9.96 -4.64 -3.36
CA PHE A 41 8.65 -4.03 -3.52
C PHE A 41 8.27 -3.17 -2.31
N ALA A 42 8.39 -3.71 -1.10
CA ALA A 42 8.00 -3.01 0.13
C ALA A 42 8.80 -1.71 0.33
N ALA A 43 10.09 -1.70 -0.02
CA ALA A 43 10.93 -0.51 0.03
C ALA A 43 10.53 0.58 -0.98
N ARG A 44 9.68 0.27 -1.97
CA ARG A 44 9.17 1.20 -2.99
C ARG A 44 7.65 1.34 -2.96
N LEU A 45 6.99 0.95 -1.87
CA LEU A 45 5.53 1.04 -1.77
C LEU A 45 5.02 2.48 -1.98
N TYR A 46 5.83 3.49 -1.67
CA TYR A 46 5.54 4.91 -1.90
C TYR A 46 5.41 5.31 -3.38
N LEU A 47 5.88 4.49 -4.32
CA LEU A 47 5.70 4.71 -5.77
C LEU A 47 4.28 4.39 -6.24
N PHE A 48 3.52 3.65 -5.43
CA PHE A 48 2.14 3.30 -5.75
C PHE A 48 1.21 4.33 -5.15
N HIS A 49 0.36 4.89 -6.00
CA HIS A 49 -0.74 5.73 -5.57
C HIS A 49 -1.97 4.86 -5.39
N ASP A 50 -2.62 5.00 -4.22
CA ASP A 50 -4.01 4.61 -4.08
C ASP A 50 -4.86 5.66 -4.78
N ASP A 51 -5.77 5.23 -5.66
CA ASP A 51 -6.70 6.15 -6.31
C ASP A 51 -7.76 6.57 -5.30
N GLY A 52 -7.48 7.67 -4.60
CA GLY A 52 -8.39 8.31 -3.66
C GLY A 52 -9.71 8.80 -4.30
N LEU A 53 -9.87 8.69 -5.62
CA LEU A 53 -11.13 8.92 -6.31
C LEU A 53 -12.11 7.74 -6.17
N THR A 54 -11.65 6.59 -5.67
CA THR A 54 -12.56 5.52 -5.27
C THR A 54 -13.40 6.09 -4.12
N PRO A 55 -14.72 6.27 -4.29
CA PRO A 55 -15.56 6.70 -3.19
C PRO A 55 -15.44 5.64 -2.11
N LEU A 56 -14.76 5.97 -1.01
CA LEU A 56 -14.79 5.11 0.16
C LEU A 56 -16.27 4.95 0.50
N PRO A 57 -16.79 3.71 0.61
CA PRO A 57 -18.17 3.53 1.01
C PRO A 57 -18.38 4.29 2.31
N THR A 58 -19.26 5.29 2.29
CA THR A 58 -19.69 5.98 3.50
C THR A 58 -20.52 4.98 4.30
N VAL A 59 -19.85 4.22 5.14
CA VAL A 59 -20.49 3.37 6.12
C VAL A 59 -20.87 4.27 7.29
N PRO A 60 -22.16 4.43 7.62
CA PRO A 60 -22.55 5.19 8.81
C PRO A 60 -21.99 4.49 10.04
N VAL A 61 -21.03 5.13 10.70
CA VAL A 61 -20.45 4.67 11.97
C VAL A 61 -21.20 5.36 13.12
N PRO A 62 -21.81 4.62 14.05
CA PRO A 62 -22.47 5.22 15.20
C PRO A 62 -21.51 6.04 16.07
N ASP A 63 -21.92 7.24 16.49
CA ASP A 63 -21.10 8.15 17.29
C ASP A 63 -20.56 7.50 18.59
N ASN A 64 -21.35 6.62 19.21
CA ASN A 64 -20.94 5.90 20.42
C ASN A 64 -19.75 4.96 20.17
N GLN A 65 -19.63 4.38 18.98
CA GLN A 65 -18.49 3.53 18.61
C GLN A 65 -17.23 4.38 18.42
N ILE A 66 -17.36 5.55 17.79
CA ILE A 66 -16.26 6.52 17.60
C ILE A 66 -15.72 6.95 18.97
N VAL A 67 -16.61 7.37 19.87
CA VAL A 67 -16.24 7.76 21.25
C VAL A 67 -15.56 6.62 22.00
N SER A 68 -16.10 5.40 21.90
CA SER A 68 -15.54 4.21 22.56
C SER A 68 -14.12 3.88 22.06
N ILE A 69 -13.92 3.86 20.74
CA ILE A 69 -12.63 3.57 20.11
C ILE A 69 -11.60 4.65 20.46
N ALA A 70 -11.98 5.94 20.34
CA ALA A 70 -11.10 7.05 20.69
C ALA A 70 -10.69 7.01 22.17
N THR A 71 -11.62 6.64 23.06
CA THR A 71 -11.33 6.46 24.49
C THR A 71 -10.30 5.34 24.73
N LYS A 72 -10.40 4.21 24.01
CA LYS A 72 -9.41 3.11 24.10
C LYS A 72 -8.02 3.57 23.65
N GLY A 73 -7.93 4.35 22.56
CA GLY A 73 -6.66 4.92 22.10
C GLY A 73 -6.05 5.87 23.13
N ARG A 74 -6.83 6.85 23.61
CA ARG A 74 -6.39 7.84 24.61
C ARG A 74 -5.99 7.22 25.95
N LYS A 75 -6.59 6.10 26.34
CA LYS A 75 -6.21 5.33 27.53
C LYS A 75 -5.03 4.37 27.30
N SER A 76 -4.46 4.31 26.09
CA SER A 76 -3.36 3.41 25.75
C SER A 76 -2.21 4.16 25.06
N TRP A 77 -1.91 3.83 23.80
CA TRP A 77 -0.77 4.34 23.06
C TRP A 77 -0.83 5.84 22.79
N ALA A 78 -2.03 6.44 22.80
CA ALA A 78 -2.23 7.88 22.61
C ALA A 78 -2.31 8.67 23.93
N ALA A 79 -1.92 8.07 25.06
CA ALA A 79 -1.88 8.76 26.34
C ALA A 79 -0.98 10.01 26.25
N GLY A 80 -1.53 11.18 26.62
CA GLY A 80 -0.82 12.46 26.59
C GLY A 80 -0.81 13.19 25.25
N ARG A 81 -1.44 12.66 24.20
CA ARG A 81 -1.60 13.33 22.90
C ARG A 81 -2.98 13.98 22.81
N GLY A 82 -3.08 15.22 23.30
CA GLY A 82 -4.33 15.99 23.36
C GLY A 82 -4.67 16.79 22.10
N ASP A 83 -3.74 16.86 21.16
CA ASP A 83 -3.78 17.55 19.88
C ASP A 83 -4.20 16.65 18.70
N LEU A 84 -4.56 15.40 19.00
CA LEU A 84 -5.19 14.43 18.10
C LEU A 84 -6.64 14.10 18.55
#